data_AF-A0A7V6RP02-F1
#
_entry.id   AF-A0A7V6RP02-F1
#
_cell.length_a   1.000
_cell.length_b   1.000
_cell.length_c   1.000
_cell.angle_alpha   90.00
_cell.angle_beta   90.00
_cell.angle_gamma   90.00
#
_symmetry.space_group_name_H-M   'P 1'
#
loop_
_entity.id
_entity.type
_entity.pdbx_description
1 polymer ?
#
loop_
_entity_poly.entity_id
_entity_poly.type
_entity_poly.pdbx_seq_one_letter_code
_entity_poly.pdbx_strand_id
1 'polypeptide(L)' 'MQDRNKHTVKPNNLLPRCAICEDVPVKGIAGGMKIRRAFICNQCEQKIVTMDVESQEYHAMVSTIKNILGF' A
#
# COMPACT_ATOMS: atom_id res chain seq x y z
N MET A 1 -4.91 28.84 12.33
CA MET A 1 -3.69 28.01 12.20
C MET A 1 -4.16 26.56 12.05
N GLN A 2 -4.14 26.01 10.83
CA GLN A 2 -4.55 24.63 10.57
C GLN A 2 -3.31 23.73 10.38
N ASP A 3 -3.55 22.45 10.66
CA ASP A 3 -2.78 21.26 10.28
C ASP A 3 -1.57 20.86 11.13
N ARG A 4 -1.73 19.75 11.86
CA ARG A 4 -0.84 18.58 11.78
C ARG A 4 -1.53 17.32 12.31
N ASN A 5 -2.16 16.62 11.37
CA ASN A 5 -2.19 15.17 11.23
C ASN A 5 -2.57 14.31 12.46
N LYS A 6 -3.85 13.95 12.56
CA LYS A 6 -4.35 12.85 13.41
C LYS A 6 -3.68 11.53 13.01
N HIS A 7 -2.63 11.13 13.72
CA HIS A 7 -2.11 9.77 13.66
C HIS A 7 -3.01 8.87 14.53
N THR A 8 -4.00 8.21 13.93
CA THR A 8 -4.83 7.22 14.62
C THR A 8 -4.02 5.93 14.78
N VAL A 9 -3.26 5.84 15.88
CA VAL A 9 -2.54 4.61 16.26
C VAL A 9 -3.59 3.53 16.52
N LYS A 10 -3.76 2.59 15.57
CA LYS A 10 -4.56 1.37 15.81
C LYS A 10 -3.75 0.45 16.74
N PRO A 11 -4.31 -0.03 17.87
CA PRO A 11 -3.57 -0.81 18.85
C PRO A 11 -3.21 -2.20 18.31
N ASN A 12 -1.97 -2.65 18.57
CA ASN A 12 -1.46 -4.02 18.40
C ASN A 12 -1.38 -4.58 16.97
N ASN A 13 -0.79 -3.86 16.03
CA ASN A 13 -0.48 -4.40 14.70
C ASN A 13 0.97 -4.91 14.63
N LEU A 14 1.22 -6.15 15.07
CA LEU A 14 2.55 -6.79 15.01
C LEU A 14 3.02 -7.00 13.56
N LEU A 15 2.08 -7.28 12.65
CA LEU A 15 2.36 -7.58 11.25
C LEU A 15 2.05 -6.37 10.35
N PRO A 16 2.86 -6.13 9.29
CA PRO A 16 2.62 -5.01 8.38
C PRO A 16 1.32 -5.21 7.59
N ARG A 17 0.59 -4.11 7.39
CA ARG A 17 -0.58 -4.05 6.50
C ARG A 17 -0.16 -3.54 5.14
N CYS A 18 -0.78 -4.06 4.09
CA CYS A 18 -0.61 -3.55 2.75
C CYS A 18 -1.08 -2.10 2.67
N ALA A 19 -0.29 -1.21 2.08
CA ALA A 19 -0.66 0.19 1.89
C ALA A 19 -1.74 0.40 0.81
N ILE A 20 -2.08 -0.64 0.05
CA ILE A 20 -3.09 -0.61 -1.02
C ILE A 20 -4.42 -1.23 -0.56
N CYS A 21 -4.40 -2.45 -0.03
CA CYS A 21 -5.62 -3.15 0.39
C CYS A 21 -5.87 -3.11 1.90
N GLU A 22 -4.96 -2.52 2.69
CA GLU A 22 -5.03 -2.41 4.16
C GLU A 22 -5.06 -3.73 4.96
N ASP A 23 -4.98 -4.87 4.27
CA ASP A 23 -4.95 -6.20 4.86
C ASP A 23 -3.55 -6.63 5.30
N VAL A 24 -3.52 -7.51 6.31
CA VAL A 24 -2.32 -8.28 6.68
C VAL A 24 -2.28 -9.55 5.82
N PRO A 25 -1.21 -9.81 5.05
CA PRO A 25 -1.12 -11.04 4.27
C PRO A 25 -1.16 -12.28 5.16
N VAL A 26 -1.70 -13.39 4.65
CA VAL A 26 -1.72 -14.69 5.37
C VAL A 26 -0.32 -15.13 5.80
N LYS A 27 0.69 -14.83 4.96
CA LYS A 27 2.12 -15.10 5.26
C LYS A 27 2.79 -14.00 6.10
N GLY A 28 2.02 -13.06 6.65
CA GLY A 28 2.53 -11.90 7.40
C GLY A 28 3.53 -11.08 6.57
N ILE A 29 4.66 -10.70 7.20
CA ILE A 29 5.71 -9.91 6.55
C ILE A 29 6.36 -10.63 5.35
N ALA A 30 6.35 -11.96 5.31
CA ALA A 30 6.85 -12.74 4.17
C ALA A 30 5.88 -12.76 2.98
N GLY A 31 4.68 -12.19 3.13
CA GLY A 31 3.65 -12.11 2.09
C GLY A 31 3.66 -10.80 1.30
N GLY A 32 4.78 -10.08 1.29
CA GLY A 32 4.89 -8.80 0.61
C GLY A 32 6.31 -8.25 0.57
N MET A 33 6.42 -7.00 0.14
CA MET A 33 7.67 -6.27 0.04
C MET A 33 7.55 -4.89 0.70
N LYS A 34 8.66 -4.40 1.24
CA LYS A 34 8.77 -3.05 1.79
C LYS A 34 9.31 -2.11 0.73
N ILE A 35 8.57 -1.05 0.41
CA ILE A 35 8.99 0.02 -0.49
C ILE A 35 8.98 1.33 0.29
N ARG A 36 10.17 1.90 0.54
CA ARG A 36 10.37 3.06 1.43
C ARG A 36 9.74 2.82 2.82
N ARG A 37 8.65 3.54 3.13
CA ARG A 37 7.90 3.48 4.40
C ARG A 37 6.60 2.67 4.28
N ALA A 38 6.30 2.13 3.10
CA ALA A 38 5.10 1.37 2.82
C ALA A 38 5.41 -0.12 2.67
N PHE A 39 4.41 -0.95 2.92
CA PHE A 39 4.43 -2.38 2.66
C PHE A 39 3.37 -2.72 1.62
N ILE A 40 3.70 -3.53 0.62
CA ILE A 40 2.78 -3.98 -0.43
C ILE A 40 2.73 -5.50 -0.40
N CYS A 41 1.54 -6.08 -0.30
CA CYS A 41 1.38 -7.53 -0.32
C CYS A 41 1.57 -8.10 -1.74
N ASN A 42 1.92 -9.39 -1.83
CA ASN A 42 2.15 -10.05 -3.12
C ASN A 42 0.93 -9.99 -4.05
N GLN A 43 -0.30 -10.02 -3.51
CA GLN A 43 -1.50 -9.92 -4.35
C GLN A 43 -1.61 -8.55 -5.02
N CYS A 44 -1.37 -7.47 -4.28
CA CYS A 44 -1.36 -6.12 -4.83
C CYS A 44 -0.18 -5.93 -5.79
N GLU A 45 0.99 -6.48 -5.49
CA GLU A 45 2.13 -6.43 -6.40
C GLU A 45 1.85 -7.15 -7.72
N GLN A 46 1.35 -8.39 -7.67
CA GLN A 46 0.95 -9.12 -8.87
C GLN A 46 -0.08 -8.32 -9.69
N LYS A 47 -1.09 -7.76 -9.02
CA LYS A 47 -2.07 -6.91 -9.69
C LYS A 47 -1.44 -5.68 -10.35
N ILE A 48 -0.44 -5.05 -9.75
CA ILE A 48 0.26 -3.90 -10.35
C ILE A 48 1.03 -4.32 -11.59
N VAL A 49 1.82 -5.39 -11.52
CA VAL A 49 2.72 -5.79 -12.61
C VAL A 49 1.99 -6.43 -13.79
N THR A 50 0.78 -6.97 -13.58
CA THR A 50 -0.06 -7.54 -14.64
C THR A 50 -1.15 -6.60 -15.15
N MET A 51 -1.21 -5.35 -14.65
CA MET A 51 -2.27 -4.42 -15.03
C MET A 51 -2.06 -3.91 -16.45
N ASP A 52 -3.16 -3.74 -17.17
CA ASP A 52 -3.14 -3.09 -18.48
C ASP A 52 -2.89 -1.60 -18.33
N VAL A 53 -1.86 -1.10 -19.00
CA VAL A 53 -1.40 0.30 -18.91
C VAL A 53 -2.43 1.26 -19.49
N GLU A 54 -3.28 0.80 -20.41
CA GLU A 54 -4.35 1.62 -21.01
C GLU A 54 -5.61 1.69 -20.12
N SER A 55 -5.65 0.91 -19.03
CA SER A 55 -6.82 0.86 -18.15
C SER A 55 -6.92 2.07 -17.21
N GLN A 56 -8.16 2.45 -16.89
CA GLN A 56 -8.42 3.48 -15.88
C GLN A 56 -7.93 3.04 -14.50
N GLU A 57 -8.02 1.74 -14.19
CA GLU A 57 -7.49 1.16 -12.96
C GLU A 57 -5.99 1.38 -12.81
N TYR A 58 -5.22 1.28 -13.90
CA TYR A 58 -3.78 1.52 -13.88
C TYR A 58 -3.46 2.96 -13.48
N HIS A 59 -4.13 3.93 -14.09
CA HIS A 59 -3.92 5.33 -13.75
C HIS A 59 -4.29 5.65 -12.29
N ALA A 60 -5.37 5.05 -11.79
CA ALA A 60 -5.77 5.17 -10.38
C ALA A 60 -4.73 4.52 -9.44
N MET A 61 -4.21 3.35 -9.82
CA MET A 61 -3.19 2.62 -9.06
C MET A 61 -1.87 3.40 -9.01
N VAL A 62 -1.42 3.97 -10.13
CA VAL A 62 -0.22 4.81 -10.20
C VAL A 62 -0.36 6.04 -9.31
N SER A 63 -1.53 6.70 -9.33
CA SER A 63 -1.80 7.85 -8.44
C SER A 63 -1.71 7.44 -6.97
N THR A 64 -2.31 6.30 -6.63
CA THR A 64 -2.23 5.72 -5.27
C THR A 64 -0.79 5.46 -4.84
N ILE A 65 0.02 4.82 -5.70
CA ILE A 65 1.43 4.51 -5.41
C ILE A 65 2.26 5.80 -5.24
N LYS A 66 2.04 6.81 -6.10
CA LYS A 66 2.73 8.11 -5.96
C LYS A 66 2.44 8.77 -4.61
N ASN A 67 1.19 8.76 -4.18
CA ASN A 67 0.79 9.29 -2.86
C ASN A 67 1.42 8.51 -1.70
N ILE A 68 1.45 7.17 -1.78
CA ILE A 68 2.06 6.31 -0.76
C ILE A 68 3.57 6.57 -0.65
N LEU A 69 4.25 6.78 -1.79
CA LEU A 69 5.70 6.94 -1.85
C LEU A 69 6.18 8.39 -1.72
N GLY A 70 5.28 9.37 -1.81
CA GLY A 70 5.57 10.81 -1.71
C GLY A 70 6.30 11.37 -2.93
N PHE A 71 5.81 11.07 -4.14
CA PHE A 71 6.27 11.66 -5.40
C PHE A 71 5.41 12.85 -5.84
#